data_AF-A0A354SP31-F1
#
_entry.id   AF-A0A354SP31-F1
#
_cell.length_a   1.000
_cell.length_b   1.000
_cell.length_c   1.000
_cell.angle_alpha   90.00
_cell.angle_beta   90.00
_cell.angle_gamma   90.00
#
_symmetry.space_group_name_H-M   'P 1'
#
loop_
_entity.id
_entity.type
_entity.pdbx_description
1 polymer ?
#
loop_
_entity_poly.entity_id
_entity_poly.type
_entity_poly.pdbx_seq_one_letter_code
_entity_poly.pdbx_strand_id
1 'polypeptide(L)'
;RNKSEDYPKSKIEYWLYNLVNMETMNRSLPFQAQQPVFSKVEDIARMAHLTEEERIKYNVSIDMIRTHLCVMRNERKEGLEEGMMIGEKRGIERGKKEGMKEGEKKGKREESLLIAQNMKKDGLPMDIIMKYTNLSKEDIEKLD
;
A
#
# COMPACT_ATOMS: atom_id res chain seq x y z
N ARG A 1 -18.44 63.07 -6.88
CA ARG A 1 -19.76 63.45 -6.32
C ARG A 1 -20.14 62.31 -5.37
N ASN A 2 -20.06 62.55 -4.06
CA ASN A 2 -20.44 61.58 -3.03
C ASN A 2 -21.86 61.08 -3.28
N LYS A 3 -21.99 59.78 -3.58
CA LYS A 3 -23.25 59.06 -3.41
C LYS A 3 -22.96 57.97 -2.38
N SER A 4 -23.67 58.12 -1.26
CA SER A 4 -23.80 57.20 -0.15
C SER A 4 -23.69 55.73 -0.55
N GLU A 5 -23.01 54.95 0.29
CA GLU A 5 -23.04 53.49 0.35
C GLU A 5 -24.49 52.95 0.26
N ASP A 6 -25.01 52.76 -0.95
CA ASP A 6 -26.27 52.04 -1.16
C ASP A 6 -25.88 50.57 -1.32
N TYR A 7 -26.00 49.82 -0.23
CA TYR A 7 -25.71 48.40 -0.19
C TYR A 7 -26.60 47.66 -1.20
N PRO A 8 -26.07 46.68 -1.96
CA PRO A 8 -26.90 45.87 -2.86
C PRO A 8 -27.98 45.14 -2.05
N LYS A 9 -29.25 45.31 -2.43
CA LYS A 9 -30.42 44.80 -1.68
C LYS A 9 -30.86 43.42 -2.17
N SER A 10 -30.43 43.00 -3.37
CA SER A 10 -30.79 41.72 -3.97
C SER A 10 -29.59 40.91 -4.50
N LYS A 11 -29.74 39.58 -4.58
CA LYS A 11 -28.72 38.65 -5.12
C LYS A 11 -28.25 39.05 -6.52
N ILE A 12 -29.13 39.62 -7.34
CA ILE A 12 -28.83 40.05 -8.72
C ILE A 12 -27.96 41.31 -8.72
N GLU A 13 -28.20 42.27 -7.83
CA GLU A 13 -27.38 43.48 -7.73
C GLU A 13 -25.95 43.15 -7.27
N TYR A 14 -25.79 42.14 -6.39
CA TYR A 14 -24.46 41.60 -6.07
C TYR A 14 -23.78 41.00 -7.30
N TRP A 15 -24.50 40.24 -8.14
CA TRP A 15 -23.94 39.72 -9.40
C TRP A 15 -23.53 40.84 -10.35
N LEU A 16 -24.40 41.82 -10.56
CA LEU A 16 -24.15 42.94 -11.48
C LEU A 16 -22.94 43.76 -11.01
N TYR A 17 -22.87 44.05 -9.71
CA TYR A 17 -21.75 44.80 -9.12
C TYR A 17 -20.41 44.07 -9.26
N ASN A 18 -20.38 42.76 -9.00
CA ASN A 18 -19.14 41.98 -9.17
C ASN A 18 -18.72 41.93 -10.64
N LEU A 19 -19.65 41.66 -11.56
CA LEU A 19 -19.35 41.55 -12.99
C LEU A 19 -18.85 42.86 -13.59
N VAL A 20 -19.45 44.00 -13.21
CA VAL A 20 -19.09 45.33 -13.73
C VAL A 20 -17.72 45.79 -13.24
N ASN A 21 -17.30 45.37 -12.04
CA ASN A 21 -16.04 45.82 -11.44
C ASN A 21 -14.88 44.81 -11.60
N MET A 22 -15.04 43.72 -12.39
CA MET A 22 -14.00 42.67 -12.52
C MET A 22 -12.65 43.18 -13.04
N GLU A 23 -12.64 44.11 -14.00
CA GLU A 23 -11.39 44.63 -14.60
C GLU A 23 -10.58 45.52 -13.64
N THR A 24 -11.23 46.15 -12.67
CA THR A 24 -10.60 47.07 -11.70
C THR A 24 -10.30 46.42 -10.35
N MET A 25 -10.79 45.21 -10.13
CA MET A 25 -10.60 44.46 -8.88
C MET A 25 -9.26 43.73 -8.84
N ASN A 26 -8.21 44.44 -8.40
CA ASN A 26 -6.90 43.84 -8.07
C ASN A 26 -6.87 43.08 -6.72
N ARG A 27 -7.96 43.15 -5.94
CA ARG A 27 -8.11 42.45 -4.66
C ARG A 27 -9.41 41.66 -4.67
N SER A 28 -9.30 40.42 -4.20
CA SER A 28 -10.36 39.50 -3.76
C SER A 28 -11.78 40.08 -3.71
N LEU A 29 -12.73 39.42 -4.37
CA LEU A 29 -14.15 39.81 -4.43
C LEU A 29 -14.71 40.07 -3.00
N PRO A 30 -15.34 41.22 -2.73
CA PRO A 30 -15.76 41.60 -1.38
C PRO A 30 -16.86 40.70 -0.77
N PHE A 31 -17.45 39.78 -1.56
CA PHE A 31 -18.54 38.89 -1.14
C PHE A 31 -18.18 37.40 -1.13
N GLN A 32 -16.87 37.09 -1.11
CA GLN A 32 -16.31 35.73 -1.11
C GLN A 32 -16.94 34.76 -0.09
N ALA A 33 -17.40 35.26 1.06
CA ALA A 33 -17.90 34.43 2.15
C ALA A 33 -19.33 33.89 1.95
N GLN A 34 -20.08 34.32 0.93
CA GLN A 34 -21.53 34.06 0.86
C GLN A 34 -21.95 32.86 -0.01
N GLN A 35 -21.15 32.45 -1.01
CA GLN A 35 -21.47 31.30 -1.87
C GLN A 35 -20.20 30.63 -2.46
N PRO A 36 -20.06 29.28 -2.40
CA PRO A 36 -18.95 28.53 -3.03
C PRO A 36 -18.84 28.66 -4.56
N VAL A 37 -19.85 29.23 -5.23
CA VAL A 37 -19.80 29.49 -6.68
C VAL A 37 -18.83 30.62 -7.02
N PHE A 38 -18.65 31.61 -6.13
CA PHE A 38 -17.81 32.77 -6.40
C PHE A 38 -16.31 32.45 -6.33
N SER A 39 -15.89 31.47 -5.51
CA SER A 39 -14.49 31.02 -5.53
C SER A 39 -14.10 30.41 -6.87
N LYS A 40 -14.99 29.60 -7.46
CA LYS A 40 -14.78 29.03 -8.80
C LYS A 40 -14.70 30.11 -9.88
N VAL A 41 -15.55 31.13 -9.80
CA VAL A 41 -15.53 32.26 -10.74
C VAL A 41 -14.24 33.07 -10.61
N GLU A 42 -13.77 33.31 -9.38
CA GLU A 42 -12.48 33.96 -9.11
C GLU A 42 -11.30 33.16 -9.66
N ASP A 43 -11.30 31.83 -9.48
CA ASP A 43 -10.26 30.96 -10.03
C ASP A 43 -10.24 30.99 -11.56
N ILE A 44 -11.41 30.96 -12.20
CA ILE A 44 -11.55 31.07 -13.66
C ILE A 44 -11.09 32.45 -14.14
N ALA A 45 -11.49 33.53 -13.46
CA ALA A 45 -11.08 34.90 -13.80
C ALA A 45 -9.56 35.06 -13.66
N ARG A 46 -8.96 34.61 -12.55
CA ARG A 46 -7.51 34.59 -12.36
C ARG A 46 -6.80 33.85 -13.48
N MET A 47 -7.31 32.68 -13.88
CA MET A 47 -6.76 31.89 -14.97
C MET A 47 -6.90 32.58 -16.34
N ALA A 48 -7.97 33.34 -16.56
CA ALA A 48 -8.20 34.12 -17.77
C ALA A 48 -7.34 35.38 -17.86
N HIS A 49 -6.96 35.96 -16.72
CA HIS A 49 -6.09 37.14 -16.62
C HIS A 49 -4.58 36.79 -16.63
N LEU A 50 -4.20 35.52 -16.68
CA LEU A 50 -2.79 35.14 -16.78
C LEU A 50 -2.18 35.65 -18.08
N THR A 51 -1.01 36.25 -17.97
CA THR A 51 -0.15 36.53 -19.13
C THR A 51 0.35 35.22 -19.76
N GLU A 52 0.83 35.28 -21.00
CA GLU A 52 1.36 34.09 -21.67
C GLU A 52 2.54 33.47 -20.89
N GLU A 53 3.43 34.30 -20.33
CA GLU A 53 4.54 33.82 -19.50
C GLU A 53 4.07 33.11 -18.22
N GLU A 54 3.06 33.65 -17.55
CA GLU A 54 2.49 33.04 -16.33
C GLU A 54 1.74 31.76 -16.65
N ARG A 55 1.03 31.71 -17.79
CA ARG A 55 0.38 30.50 -18.28
C ARG A 55 1.38 29.39 -18.58
N ILE A 56 2.51 29.71 -19.20
CA ILE A 56 3.60 28.75 -19.45
C ILE A 56 4.14 28.20 -18.13
N LYS A 57 4.47 29.08 -17.16
CA LYS A 57 4.95 28.66 -15.84
C LYS A 57 3.92 27.78 -15.11
N TYR A 58 2.65 28.14 -15.19
CA TYR A 58 1.55 27.36 -14.63
C TYR A 58 1.51 25.95 -15.25
N ASN A 59 1.49 25.84 -16.58
CA ASN A 59 1.47 24.53 -17.26
C ASN A 59 2.68 23.66 -16.90
N VAL A 60 3.89 24.25 -16.88
CA VAL A 60 5.11 23.53 -16.46
C VAL A 60 4.98 23.02 -15.03
N SER A 61 4.42 23.81 -14.11
CA SER A 61 4.22 23.37 -12.72
C SER A 61 3.25 22.19 -12.62
N ILE A 62 2.17 22.22 -13.40
CA ILE A 62 1.19 21.12 -13.45
C ILE A 62 1.82 19.86 -14.05
N ASP A 63 2.60 20.00 -15.13
CA ASP A 63 3.25 18.86 -15.76
C ASP A 63 4.34 18.25 -14.87
N MET A 64 5.06 19.06 -14.11
CA MET A 64 5.99 18.59 -13.08
C MET A 64 5.26 17.78 -12.01
N ILE A 65 4.13 18.27 -11.50
CA ILE A 65 3.31 17.56 -10.50
C ILE A 65 2.78 16.25 -11.08
N ARG A 66 2.24 16.26 -12.29
CA ARG A 66 1.74 15.06 -12.98
C ARG A 66 2.84 14.01 -13.14
N THR A 67 4.01 14.44 -13.61
CA THR A 67 5.17 13.57 -13.80
C THR A 67 5.59 12.94 -12.48
N HIS A 68 5.72 13.75 -11.43
CA HIS A 68 6.07 13.26 -10.09
C HIS A 68 5.05 12.23 -9.57
N LEU A 69 3.75 12.50 -9.73
CA LEU A 69 2.70 11.55 -9.35
C LEU A 69 2.76 10.24 -10.15
N CYS A 70 3.07 10.31 -11.45
CA CYS A 70 3.26 9.13 -12.29
C CYS A 70 4.44 8.30 -11.82
N VAL A 71 5.60 8.92 -11.55
CA VAL A 71 6.80 8.24 -11.04
C VAL A 71 6.50 7.56 -9.70
N MET A 72 5.94 8.30 -8.73
CA MET A 72 5.58 7.76 -7.42
C MET A 72 4.60 6.58 -7.50
N ARG A 73 3.62 6.64 -8.39
CA ARG A 73 2.69 5.52 -8.62
C ARG A 73 3.40 4.31 -9.22
N ASN A 74 4.30 4.53 -10.17
CA ASN A 74 5.05 3.46 -10.81
C ASN A 74 5.99 2.77 -9.81
N GLU A 75 6.78 3.54 -9.06
CA GLU A 75 7.67 3.02 -8.02
C GLU A 75 6.90 2.24 -6.94
N ARG A 76 5.74 2.73 -6.51
CA ARG A 76 4.88 2.01 -5.57
C ARG A 76 4.40 0.67 -6.14
N LYS A 77 4.02 0.66 -7.43
CA LYS A 77 3.57 -0.56 -8.10
C LYS A 77 4.72 -1.57 -8.21
N GLU A 78 5.88 -1.13 -8.70
CA GLU A 78 7.08 -1.96 -8.81
C GLU A 78 7.50 -2.52 -7.45
N GLY A 79 7.54 -1.69 -6.41
CA GLY A 79 7.88 -2.13 -5.05
C GLY A 79 6.89 -3.17 -4.48
N LEU A 80 5.61 -3.08 -4.81
CA LEU A 80 4.61 -4.09 -4.44
C LEU A 80 4.82 -5.41 -5.20
N GLU A 81 5.07 -5.33 -6.51
CA GLU A 81 5.33 -6.50 -7.36
C GLU A 81 6.61 -7.23 -6.93
N GLU A 82 7.71 -6.50 -6.71
CA GLU A 82 8.96 -7.04 -6.17
C GLU A 82 8.77 -7.63 -4.78
N GLY A 83 8.06 -6.93 -3.89
CA GLY A 83 7.75 -7.40 -2.55
C GLY A 83 6.98 -8.72 -2.55
N MET A 84 5.99 -8.86 -3.43
CA MET A 84 5.24 -10.10 -3.62
C MET A 84 6.13 -11.23 -4.15
N MET A 85 6.93 -10.98 -5.20
CA MET A 85 7.84 -11.98 -5.75
C MET A 85 8.88 -12.48 -4.73
N ILE A 86 9.49 -11.56 -3.98
CA ILE A 86 10.46 -11.90 -2.93
C ILE A 86 9.76 -12.66 -1.81
N GLY A 87 8.57 -12.23 -1.39
CA GLY A 87 7.77 -12.89 -0.36
C GLY A 87 7.42 -14.33 -0.73
N GLU A 88 6.95 -14.54 -1.96
CA GLU A 88 6.59 -15.86 -2.48
C GLU A 88 7.82 -16.79 -2.56
N LYS A 89 8.93 -16.33 -3.17
CA LYS A 89 10.17 -17.10 -3.25
C LYS A 89 10.68 -17.52 -1.86
N ARG A 90 10.73 -16.57 -0.92
CA ARG A 90 11.15 -16.84 0.47
C ARG A 90 10.17 -17.76 1.21
N GLY A 91 8.88 -17.70 0.89
CA GLY A 91 7.86 -18.58 1.43
C GLY A 91 8.07 -20.02 0.97
N ILE A 92 8.21 -20.22 -0.35
CA ILE A 92 8.45 -21.53 -0.96
C ILE A 92 9.76 -22.14 -0.45
N GLU A 93 10.85 -21.38 -0.42
CA GLU A 93 12.15 -21.88 0.02
C GLU A 93 12.13 -22.31 1.50
N ARG A 94 11.52 -21.50 2.37
CA ARG A 94 11.34 -21.86 3.79
C ARG A 94 10.46 -23.09 3.94
N GLY A 95 9.30 -23.12 3.29
CA GLY A 95 8.38 -24.26 3.35
C GLY A 95 9.03 -25.56 2.86
N LYS A 96 9.81 -25.50 1.77
CA LYS A 96 10.54 -26.67 1.26
C LYS A 96 11.61 -27.14 2.24
N LYS A 97 12.37 -26.21 2.83
CA LYS A 97 13.44 -26.55 3.79
C LYS A 97 12.89 -27.15 5.08
N GLU A 98 11.83 -26.56 5.62
CA GLU A 98 11.16 -27.05 6.82
C GLU A 98 10.51 -28.42 6.56
N GLY A 99 9.76 -28.55 5.46
CA GLY A 99 9.13 -29.80 5.07
C GLY A 99 10.13 -30.93 4.83
N MET A 100 11.26 -30.66 4.18
CA MET A 100 12.33 -31.65 3.99
C MET A 100 12.95 -32.08 5.32
N LYS A 101 13.22 -31.14 6.23
CA LYS A 101 13.80 -31.44 7.55
C LYS A 101 12.84 -32.23 8.43
N GLU A 102 11.55 -31.91 8.40
CA GLU A 102 10.53 -32.67 9.13
C GLU A 102 10.34 -34.06 8.52
N GLY A 103 10.27 -34.16 7.20
CA GLY A 103 10.18 -35.43 6.48
C GLY A 103 11.37 -36.35 6.76
N GLU A 104 12.59 -35.84 6.76
CA GLU A 104 13.79 -36.61 7.08
C GLU A 104 13.78 -37.12 8.54
N LYS A 105 13.34 -36.29 9.49
CA LYS A 105 13.20 -36.70 10.89
C LYS A 105 12.14 -37.77 11.08
N LYS A 106 10.97 -37.62 10.43
CA LYS A 106 9.90 -38.62 10.47
C LYS A 106 10.37 -39.93 9.85
N GLY A 107 10.96 -39.88 8.66
CA GLY A 107 11.50 -41.05 7.97
C GLY A 107 12.55 -41.80 8.79
N LYS A 108 13.52 -41.08 9.39
CA LYS A 108 14.51 -41.70 10.30
C LYS A 108 13.86 -42.36 11.51
N ARG A 109 12.82 -41.73 12.10
CA ARG A 109 12.11 -42.32 13.24
C ARG A 109 11.30 -43.55 12.83
N GLU A 110 10.60 -43.49 11.70
CA GLU A 110 9.84 -44.63 11.14
C GLU A 110 10.76 -45.81 10.78
N GLU A 111 11.92 -45.53 10.18
CA GLU A 111 12.95 -46.53 9.90
C GLU A 111 13.48 -47.16 11.19
N SER A 112 13.82 -46.37 12.21
CA SER A 112 14.21 -46.89 13.53
C SER A 112 13.14 -47.78 14.15
N LEU A 113 11.85 -47.40 14.03
CA LEU A 113 10.73 -48.20 14.55
C LEU A 113 10.58 -49.53 13.80
N LEU A 114 10.71 -49.51 12.47
CA LEU A 114 10.67 -50.72 11.64
C LEU A 114 11.83 -51.68 11.97
N ILE A 115 13.04 -51.14 12.13
CA ILE A 115 14.21 -51.92 12.54
C ILE A 115 13.97 -52.53 13.92
N ALA A 116 13.47 -51.75 14.88
CA ALA A 116 13.18 -52.24 16.23
C ALA A 116 12.12 -53.36 16.24
N GLN A 117 11.07 -53.25 15.43
CA GLN A 117 10.05 -54.30 15.25
C GLN A 117 10.68 -55.60 14.75
N ASN A 118 11.53 -55.52 13.72
CA ASN A 118 12.19 -56.71 13.17
C ASN A 118 13.15 -57.32 14.19
N MET A 119 13.95 -56.50 14.89
CA MET A 119 14.85 -56.98 15.95
C MET A 119 14.10 -57.65 17.10
N LYS A 120 12.91 -57.14 17.46
CA LYS A 120 12.04 -57.74 18.48
C LYS A 120 11.49 -59.09 18.04
N LYS A 121 11.06 -59.21 16.77
CA LYS A 121 10.61 -60.48 16.16
C LYS A 121 11.72 -61.53 16.11
N ASP A 122 12.96 -61.10 15.89
CA ASP A 122 14.15 -61.96 15.91
C ASP A 122 14.58 -62.37 17.34
N GLY A 123 13.88 -61.90 18.37
CA GLY A 123 14.14 -62.27 19.76
C GLY A 123 15.36 -61.59 20.38
N LEU A 124 15.83 -60.47 19.82
CA LEU A 124 16.99 -59.75 20.35
C LEU A 124 16.68 -59.10 21.72
N PRO A 125 17.65 -59.05 22.65
CA PRO A 125 17.47 -58.42 23.95
C PRO A 125 17.15 -56.92 23.83
N MET A 126 16.26 -56.43 24.70
CA MET A 126 15.80 -55.04 24.69
C MET A 126 16.94 -54.01 24.77
N ASP A 127 17.98 -54.28 25.56
CA ASP A 127 19.14 -53.40 25.69
C ASP A 127 19.91 -53.24 24.37
N ILE A 128 19.93 -54.29 23.54
CA ILE A 128 20.55 -54.28 22.21
C ILE A 128 19.71 -53.46 21.25
N ILE A 129 18.38 -53.63 21.26
CA ILE A 129 17.45 -52.88 20.41
C ILE A 129 17.54 -51.39 20.72
N MET A 130 17.52 -51.01 22.01
CA MET A 130 17.66 -49.61 22.44
C MET A 130 18.98 -49.01 21.96
N LYS A 131 20.09 -49.75 22.10
CA LYS A 131 21.44 -49.28 21.70
C LYS A 131 21.55 -48.97 20.21
N TYR A 132 20.95 -49.77 19.34
CA TYR A 132 21.09 -49.61 17.89
C TYR A 132 20.02 -48.74 17.24
N THR A 133 18.82 -48.66 17.82
CA THR A 133 17.70 -47.89 17.24
C THR A 133 17.52 -46.51 17.85
N ASN A 134 18.20 -46.22 18.97
CA ASN A 134 18.04 -45.01 19.78
C ASN A 134 16.59 -44.74 20.23
N LEU A 135 15.78 -45.79 20.32
CA LEU A 135 14.41 -45.72 20.84
C LEU A 135 14.41 -45.88 22.35
N SER A 136 13.41 -45.26 22.98
CA SER A 136 13.17 -45.45 24.41
C SER A 136 12.60 -46.83 24.69
N LYS A 137 12.73 -47.31 25.94
CA LYS A 137 12.14 -48.57 26.37
C LYS A 137 10.62 -48.59 26.12
N GLU A 138 9.95 -47.49 26.45
CA GLU A 138 8.51 -47.30 26.23
C GLU A 138 8.12 -47.38 24.75
N ASP A 139 8.92 -46.79 23.87
CA ASP A 139 8.68 -46.85 22.42
C ASP A 139 8.74 -48.30 21.91
N ILE A 140 9.69 -49.11 22.42
CA ILE A 140 9.87 -50.51 22.00
C ILE A 140 8.82 -51.45 22.63
N GLU A 141 8.39 -51.20 23.87
CA GLU A 141 7.33 -51.97 24.53
C GLU A 141 5.98 -51.81 23.81
N LYS A 142 5.72 -50.64 23.22
CA LYS A 142 4.52 -50.35 22.42
C LYS A 142 4.53 -50.95 21.01
N LEU A 143 5.67 -51.45 20.53
CA LEU A 143 5.74 -52.14 19.25
C LEU A 143 5.19 -53.55 19.41
N ASP A 144 4.32 -54.00 18.51
CA ASP A 144 3.81 -55.37 18.50
C ASP A 144 4.89 -56.40 18.10
#